data_AF-A0A822GGX5-F1
#
_entry.id   AF-A0A822GGX5-F1
#
_cell.length_a   1.000
_cell.length_b   1.000
_cell.length_c   1.000
_cell.angle_alpha   90.00
_cell.angle_beta   90.00
_cell.angle_gamma   90.00
#
_symmetry.space_group_name_H-M   'P 1'
#
loop_
_entity.id
_entity.type
_entity.pdbx_description
1 polymer ?
#
loop_
_entity_poly.entity_id
_entity_poly.type
_entity_poly.pdbx_seq_one_letter_code
_entity_poly.pdbx_strand_id
1 'polypeptide(L)'
;GALSSLTMLNTLISNSNSKISEAEFRFDQLQKHFDDYNVQYAFGSEDTTGIIKKIKYDSTKNTFNGFPTPLDHGVPIKEYYQTNSFDTLKLWFNSIDKSSLLNVHMIQPVQSINQSIIPSPFLLSAYGIDNTATANDILQRW
;
A
#
# COMPACT_ATOMS: atom_id res chain seq x y z
N GLY A 1 -19.54 7.80 30.20
CA GLY A 1 -19.11 8.63 29.06
C GLY A 1 -19.86 8.16 27.83
N ALA A 2 -20.40 9.07 27.02
CA ALA A 2 -21.06 8.69 25.78
C ALA A 2 -20.00 8.40 24.72
N LEU A 3 -20.10 7.24 24.07
CA LEU A 3 -19.23 6.87 22.95
C LEU A 3 -19.67 7.62 21.69
N SER A 4 -18.69 7.98 20.85
CA SER A 4 -18.92 8.61 19.55
C SER A 4 -19.75 7.71 18.64
N SER A 5 -20.53 8.31 17.73
CA SER A 5 -21.29 7.55 16.74
C SER A 5 -20.37 6.87 15.72
N LEU A 6 -20.80 5.75 15.15
CA LEU A 6 -20.07 5.04 14.10
C LEU A 6 -19.80 5.94 12.88
N THR A 7 -20.75 6.79 12.52
CA THR A 7 -20.59 7.76 11.44
C THR A 7 -19.45 8.73 11.72
N MET A 8 -19.36 9.25 12.94
CA MET A 8 -18.28 10.15 13.33
C MET A 8 -16.92 9.45 13.29
N LEU A 9 -16.84 8.21 13.77
CA LEU A 9 -15.62 7.40 13.69
C LEU A 9 -15.21 7.16 12.23
N ASN A 10 -16.13 6.77 11.36
CA ASN A 10 -15.84 6.56 9.94
C ASN A 10 -15.38 7.85 9.24
N THR A 11 -15.98 9.00 9.56
CA THR A 11 -15.54 10.29 9.02
C THR A 11 -14.13 10.63 9.50
N LEU A 12 -13.83 10.43 10.79
CA LEU A 12 -12.48 10.66 11.33
C LEU A 12 -11.44 9.74 10.68
N ILE A 13 -11.77 8.47 10.48
CA ILE A 13 -10.89 7.52 9.78
C ILE A 13 -10.70 7.92 8.32
N SER A 14 -11.78 8.29 7.63
CA SER A 14 -11.73 8.67 6.20
C SER A 14 -10.96 9.97 5.98
N ASN A 15 -11.03 10.91 6.93
CA ASN A 15 -10.31 12.17 6.89
C ASN A 15 -8.90 12.07 7.48
N SER A 16 -8.52 10.94 8.06
CA SER A 16 -7.17 10.74 8.54
C SER A 16 -6.22 10.58 7.34
N ASN A 17 -5.02 11.16 7.45
CA ASN A 17 -3.91 10.91 6.50
C ASN A 17 -3.36 9.48 6.59
N SER A 18 -4.12 8.55 7.17
CA SER A 18 -3.75 7.16 7.39
C SER A 18 -4.33 6.20 6.35
N LYS A 19 -5.08 6.72 5.35
CA LYS A 19 -5.57 5.88 4.25
C LYS A 19 -4.37 5.40 3.43
N ILE A 20 -4.19 4.08 3.35
CA ILE A 20 -3.17 3.45 2.53
C ILE A 20 -3.74 3.30 1.12
N SER A 21 -3.00 3.76 0.12
CA SER A 21 -3.32 3.51 -1.29
C SER A 21 -2.53 2.32 -1.82
N GLU A 22 -3.12 1.57 -2.76
CA GLU A 22 -2.39 0.56 -3.52
C GLU A 22 -1.24 1.21 -4.30
N ALA A 23 -0.08 0.53 -4.35
CA ALA A 23 1.11 0.96 -5.09
C ALA A 23 1.73 2.30 -4.65
N GLU A 24 1.34 2.82 -3.50
CA GLU A 24 1.94 4.02 -2.92
C GLU A 24 3.10 3.66 -1.99
N PHE A 25 4.26 4.29 -2.18
CA PHE A 25 5.36 4.25 -1.22
C PHE A 25 5.27 5.44 -0.27
N ARG A 26 5.09 5.14 1.02
CA ARG A 26 4.77 6.11 2.07
C ARG A 26 6.02 6.64 2.78
N PHE A 27 6.99 7.15 2.02
CA PHE A 27 8.28 7.60 2.56
C PHE A 27 8.14 8.79 3.53
N ASP A 28 7.29 9.77 3.25
CA ASP A 28 7.07 10.91 4.14
C ASP A 28 6.50 10.47 5.50
N GLN A 29 5.57 9.52 5.49
CA GLN A 29 4.99 8.97 6.71
C GLN A 29 5.99 8.05 7.43
N LEU A 30 6.86 7.36 6.71
CA LEU A 30 7.96 6.60 7.30
C LEU A 30 8.95 7.51 8.01
N GLN A 31 9.33 8.64 7.40
CA GLN A 31 10.22 9.63 8.03
C GLN A 31 9.61 10.16 9.31
N LYS A 32 8.33 10.55 9.27
CA LYS A 32 7.62 10.98 10.48
C LYS A 32 7.59 9.90 11.56
N HIS A 33 7.35 8.64 11.17
CA HIS A 33 7.40 7.51 12.10
C HIS A 33 8.79 7.37 12.75
N PHE A 34 9.87 7.57 11.98
CA PHE A 34 11.22 7.54 12.53
C PHE A 34 11.49 8.71 13.47
N ASP A 35 10.98 9.90 13.16
CA ASP A 35 11.11 11.08 14.01
C ASP A 35 10.35 10.90 15.34
N ASP A 36 9.11 10.39 15.27
CA ASP A 36 8.26 10.14 16.45
C ASP A 36 8.91 9.15 17.43
N TYR A 37 9.60 8.14 16.88
CA TYR A 37 10.35 7.16 17.66
C TYR A 37 11.83 7.49 17.80
N ASN A 38 12.33 8.63 17.32
CA ASN A 38 13.76 8.99 17.30
C ASN A 38 14.68 7.82 16.86
N VAL A 39 14.38 7.21 15.72
CA VAL A 39 15.12 6.06 15.15
C VAL A 39 15.91 6.49 13.92
N GLN A 40 17.13 5.97 13.78
CA GLN A 40 17.99 6.24 12.61
C GLN A 40 18.13 5.06 11.65
N TYR A 41 17.92 3.83 12.13
CA TYR A 41 18.16 2.62 11.37
C TYR A 41 16.92 1.72 11.38
N ALA A 42 16.69 1.03 10.28
CA ALA A 42 15.60 0.07 10.16
C ALA A 42 16.00 -1.07 9.22
N PHE A 43 15.32 -2.19 9.36
CA PHE A 43 15.38 -3.30 8.42
C PHE A 43 14.18 -3.20 7.47
N GLY A 44 14.44 -3.30 6.18
CA GLY A 44 13.39 -3.47 5.18
C GLY A 44 13.21 -4.95 4.86
N SER A 45 11.96 -5.38 4.72
CA SER A 45 11.62 -6.70 4.21
C SER A 45 10.55 -6.60 3.13
N GLU A 46 10.71 -7.38 2.08
CA GLU A 46 9.72 -7.58 1.04
C GLU A 46 9.23 -9.03 1.13
N ASP A 47 7.91 -9.21 1.12
CA ASP A 47 7.29 -10.54 1.07
C ASP A 47 6.02 -10.52 0.23
N THR A 48 5.67 -11.68 -0.32
CA THR A 48 4.49 -11.85 -1.16
C THR A 48 3.52 -12.83 -0.52
N THR A 49 2.32 -12.37 -0.20
CA THR A 49 1.25 -13.19 0.38
C THR A 49 0.11 -13.42 -0.58
N GLY A 50 -0.53 -14.60 -0.50
CA GLY A 50 -1.78 -14.86 -1.19
C GLY A 50 -2.91 -13.98 -0.65
N ILE A 51 -3.79 -13.51 -1.54
CA ILE A 51 -4.97 -12.71 -1.17
C ILE A 51 -6.27 -13.28 -1.73
N ILE A 52 -7.38 -13.00 -1.05
CA ILE A 52 -8.72 -13.26 -1.59
C ILE A 52 -8.94 -12.29 -2.76
N LYS A 53 -9.10 -12.84 -3.96
CA LYS A 53 -9.31 -12.11 -5.20
C LYS A 53 -10.60 -11.27 -5.15
N LYS A 54 -10.49 -10.00 -4.74
CA LYS A 54 -11.61 -9.05 -4.69
C LYS A 54 -11.22 -7.73 -5.33
N ILE A 55 -11.91 -7.37 -6.40
CA ILE A 55 -11.82 -6.04 -6.99
C ILE A 55 -12.72 -5.10 -6.19
N LYS A 56 -12.20 -3.92 -5.85
CA LYS A 56 -12.99 -2.84 -5.27
C LYS A 56 -12.84 -1.59 -6.12
N TYR A 57 -13.96 -0.95 -6.46
CA TYR A 57 -13.94 0.36 -7.08
C TYR A 57 -13.71 1.44 -6.03
N ASP A 58 -12.73 2.32 -6.24
CA ASP A 58 -12.54 3.55 -5.47
C ASP A 58 -13.13 4.71 -6.28
N SER A 59 -14.31 5.17 -5.86
CA SER A 59 -15.02 6.28 -6.50
C SER A 59 -14.37 7.65 -6.27
N THR A 60 -13.45 7.78 -5.32
CA THR A 60 -12.75 9.05 -5.08
C THR A 60 -11.67 9.30 -6.13
N LYS A 61 -11.05 8.21 -6.60
CA LYS A 61 -9.97 8.25 -7.59
C LYS A 61 -10.41 7.80 -8.98
N ASN A 62 -11.63 7.28 -9.13
CA ASN A 62 -12.11 6.62 -10.34
C ASN A 62 -11.15 5.52 -10.83
N THR A 63 -10.86 4.58 -9.94
CA THR A 63 -9.92 3.48 -10.20
C THR A 63 -10.41 2.18 -9.55
N PHE A 64 -9.83 1.06 -9.95
CA PHE A 64 -10.02 -0.23 -9.31
C PHE A 64 -8.79 -0.63 -8.50
N ASN A 65 -9.04 -1.13 -7.29
CA ASN A 65 -8.03 -1.79 -6.48
C ASN A 65 -8.16 -3.31 -6.60
N GLY A 66 -7.02 -4.01 -6.60
CA GLY A 66 -6.96 -5.48 -6.65
C GLY A 66 -6.67 -6.08 -8.03
N PHE A 67 -6.22 -5.28 -8.98
CA PHE A 67 -5.57 -5.75 -10.21
C PHE A 67 -4.06 -5.87 -10.01
N PRO A 68 -3.37 -6.71 -10.80
CA PRO A 68 -1.92 -6.67 -10.89
C PRO A 68 -1.48 -5.27 -11.30
N THR A 69 -0.63 -4.66 -10.48
CA THR A 69 -0.09 -3.33 -10.74
C THR A 69 1.12 -3.47 -11.65
N PRO A 70 1.15 -2.80 -12.82
CA PRO A 70 2.33 -2.78 -13.67
C PRO A 70 3.53 -2.19 -12.94
N LEU A 71 4.71 -2.72 -13.24
CA LEU A 71 5.98 -2.24 -12.69
C LEU A 71 6.73 -1.44 -13.75
N ASP A 72 7.34 -0.34 -13.32
CA ASP A 72 8.32 0.44 -14.07
C ASP A 72 9.65 0.38 -13.32
N HIS A 73 10.66 -0.28 -13.90
CA HIS A 73 11.94 -0.55 -13.25
C HIS A 73 11.79 -1.18 -11.86
N GLY A 74 10.86 -2.13 -11.73
CA GLY A 74 10.55 -2.77 -10.46
C GLY A 74 9.63 -1.97 -9.54
N VAL A 75 9.42 -0.68 -9.77
CA VAL A 75 8.57 0.17 -8.93
C VAL A 75 7.11 0.11 -9.44
N PRO A 76 6.12 -0.16 -8.59
CA PRO A 76 4.72 -0.21 -9.02
C PRO A 76 4.22 1.17 -9.44
N ILE A 77 3.47 1.23 -10.54
CA ILE A 77 2.89 2.48 -11.04
C ILE A 77 1.60 2.78 -10.27
N LYS A 78 1.66 3.76 -9.38
CA LYS A 78 0.49 4.24 -8.62
C LYS A 78 -0.62 4.69 -9.57
N GLU A 79 -1.86 4.32 -9.24
CA GLU A 79 -3.07 4.77 -9.94
C GLU A 79 -3.09 4.42 -11.45
N TYR A 80 -2.40 3.36 -11.87
CA TYR A 80 -2.33 2.95 -13.28
C TYR A 80 -3.71 2.75 -13.93
N TYR A 81 -4.67 2.16 -13.22
CA TYR A 81 -6.04 1.94 -13.70
C TYR A 81 -6.99 3.11 -13.36
N GLN A 82 -6.49 4.34 -13.35
CA GLN A 82 -7.31 5.52 -13.17
C GLN A 82 -7.87 6.02 -14.51
N THR A 83 -9.18 6.27 -14.55
CA THR A 83 -9.81 6.87 -15.74
C THR A 83 -11.15 7.52 -15.39
N ASN A 84 -11.53 8.54 -16.16
CA ASN A 84 -12.86 9.16 -16.08
C ASN A 84 -13.86 8.51 -17.05
N SER A 85 -13.45 7.53 -17.85
CA SER A 85 -14.30 6.83 -18.83
C SER A 85 -14.94 5.58 -18.23
N PHE A 86 -16.27 5.56 -18.18
CA PHE A 86 -17.01 4.37 -17.74
C PHE A 86 -16.76 3.15 -18.63
N ASP A 87 -16.66 3.34 -19.95
CA ASP A 87 -16.41 2.24 -20.89
C ASP A 87 -15.03 1.63 -20.66
N THR A 88 -14.04 2.45 -20.32
CA THR A 88 -12.69 1.99 -19.96
C THR A 88 -12.71 1.20 -18.65
N LEU A 89 -13.41 1.70 -17.62
CA LEU A 89 -13.59 0.98 -16.36
C LEU A 89 -14.25 -0.40 -16.60
N LYS A 90 -15.32 -0.42 -17.39
CA LYS A 90 -16.05 -1.65 -17.74
C LYS A 90 -15.15 -2.62 -18.49
N LEU A 91 -14.34 -2.13 -19.44
CA LEU A 91 -13.39 -2.95 -20.17
C LEU A 91 -12.38 -3.59 -19.23
N TRP A 92 -11.75 -2.81 -18.35
CA TRP A 92 -10.79 -3.33 -17.38
C TRP A 92 -11.39 -4.37 -16.44
N PHE A 93 -12.57 -4.10 -15.90
CA PHE A 93 -13.26 -5.04 -15.00
C PHE A 93 -13.52 -6.42 -15.64
N ASN A 94 -13.79 -6.45 -16.94
CA ASN A 94 -14.11 -7.69 -17.66
C ASN A 94 -12.88 -8.39 -18.25
N SER A 95 -11.79 -7.68 -18.48
CA SER A 95 -10.63 -8.19 -19.24
C SER A 95 -9.37 -8.41 -18.41
N ILE A 96 -9.24 -7.72 -17.27
CA ILE A 96 -8.04 -7.81 -16.44
C ILE A 96 -8.24 -8.86 -15.37
N ASP A 97 -7.26 -9.75 -15.26
CA ASP A 97 -7.24 -10.75 -14.21
C ASP A 97 -7.07 -10.12 -12.84
N LYS A 98 -7.73 -10.73 -11.84
CA LYS A 98 -7.60 -10.30 -10.45
C LYS A 98 -6.24 -10.69 -9.92
N SER A 99 -5.63 -9.79 -9.15
CA SER A 99 -4.38 -10.09 -8.47
C SER A 99 -4.53 -11.30 -7.56
N SER A 100 -3.66 -12.30 -7.73
CA SER A 100 -3.61 -13.48 -6.85
C SER A 100 -2.75 -13.26 -5.62
N LEU A 101 -1.80 -12.34 -5.72
CA LEU A 101 -0.78 -12.10 -4.70
C LEU A 101 -0.78 -10.61 -4.32
N LEU A 102 -0.34 -10.33 -3.11
CA LEU A 102 -0.06 -8.99 -2.63
C LEU A 102 1.40 -8.95 -2.25
N ASN A 103 2.16 -8.10 -2.94
CA ASN A 103 3.52 -7.78 -2.54
C ASN A 103 3.47 -6.72 -1.43
N VAL A 104 4.22 -6.94 -0.35
CA VAL A 104 4.19 -6.12 0.86
C VAL A 104 5.61 -5.71 1.22
N HIS A 105 5.80 -4.40 1.40
CA HIS A 105 7.05 -3.78 1.80
C HIS A 105 6.90 -3.31 3.24
N MET A 106 7.60 -3.95 4.16
CA MET A 106 7.57 -3.65 5.60
C MET A 106 8.91 -3.08 6.05
N ILE A 107 8.86 -2.10 6.95
CA ILE A 107 10.03 -1.51 7.58
C ILE A 107 9.94 -1.74 9.09
N GLN A 108 10.94 -2.41 9.66
CA GLN A 108 11.08 -2.62 11.10
C GLN A 108 12.16 -1.67 11.63
N PRO A 109 11.80 -0.61 12.37
CA PRO A 109 12.79 0.27 12.99
C PRO A 109 13.60 -0.48 14.05
N VAL A 110 14.89 -0.16 14.15
CA VAL A 110 15.79 -0.72 15.16
C VAL A 110 15.60 0.07 16.46
N GLN A 111 15.28 -0.64 17.54
CA GLN A 111 15.15 -0.03 18.86
C GLN A 111 16.48 0.58 19.30
N SER A 112 16.46 1.84 19.74
CA SER A 112 17.61 2.46 20.37
C SER A 112 17.82 1.90 21.78
N ILE A 113 19.07 1.80 22.24
CA ILE A 113 19.45 1.29 23.57
C ILE A 113 18.72 2.06 24.69
N ASN A 114 18.40 3.34 24.46
CA ASN A 114 17.77 4.23 25.44
C ASN A 114 16.24 4.28 25.34
N GLN A 115 15.61 3.48 24.46
CA GLN A 115 14.17 3.45 24.27
C GLN A 115 13.53 2.27 24.99
N SER A 116 12.56 2.57 25.85
CA SER A 116 11.72 1.57 26.51
C SER A 116 10.59 1.02 25.63
N ILE A 117 10.28 1.71 24.53
CA ILE A 117 9.20 1.35 23.60
C ILE A 117 9.82 0.75 22.35
N ILE A 118 9.35 -0.43 21.97
CA ILE A 118 9.71 -1.08 20.71
C ILE A 118 8.90 -0.42 19.58
N PRO A 119 9.53 0.21 18.58
CA PRO A 119 8.82 0.81 17.46
C PRO A 119 8.03 -0.26 16.68
N SER A 120 6.79 0.04 16.34
CA SER A 120 5.98 -0.87 15.53
C SER A 120 6.51 -0.96 14.08
N PRO A 121 6.38 -2.13 13.43
CA PRO A 121 6.64 -2.24 12.00
C PRO A 121 5.74 -1.30 11.21
N PHE A 122 6.30 -0.70 10.16
CA PHE A 122 5.63 0.24 9.28
C PHE A 122 5.40 -0.38 7.91
N LEU A 123 4.15 -0.34 7.42
CA LEU A 123 3.83 -0.72 6.04
C LEU A 123 4.22 0.41 5.10
N LEU A 124 5.30 0.23 4.35
CA LEU A 124 5.82 1.20 3.39
C LEU A 124 5.01 1.21 2.11
N SER A 125 4.74 0.03 1.52
CA SER A 125 3.95 -0.11 0.30
C SER A 125 3.31 -1.48 0.22
N ALA A 126 2.16 -1.57 -0.47
CA ALA A 126 1.54 -2.83 -0.83
C ALA A 126 0.84 -2.72 -2.19
N TYR A 127 0.96 -3.75 -3.03
CA TYR A 127 0.35 -3.77 -4.36
C TYR A 127 0.10 -5.18 -4.89
N GLY A 128 -0.96 -5.32 -5.69
CA GLY A 128 -1.29 -6.58 -6.34
C GLY A 128 -0.26 -6.99 -7.40
N ILE A 129 0.10 -8.27 -7.44
CA ILE A 129 0.92 -8.87 -8.50
C ILE A 129 0.35 -10.23 -8.96
N ASP A 130 0.74 -10.65 -10.16
CA ASP A 130 0.38 -11.92 -10.81
C ASP A 130 1.57 -12.88 -11.00
N ASN A 131 2.62 -12.71 -10.18
CA ASN A 131 3.85 -13.52 -10.20
C ASN A 131 4.66 -13.41 -11.51
N THR A 132 4.48 -12.33 -12.27
CA THR A 132 5.23 -12.05 -13.51
C THR A 132 6.50 -11.21 -13.29
N ALA A 133 6.72 -10.71 -12.06
CA ALA A 133 7.90 -9.92 -11.72
C ALA A 133 9.19 -10.70 -11.97
N THR A 134 10.14 -10.06 -12.64
CA THR A 134 11.43 -10.66 -13.01
C THR A 134 12.51 -10.36 -11.99
N ALA A 135 13.62 -11.10 -12.05
CA ALA A 135 14.80 -10.79 -11.23
C ALA A 135 15.34 -9.37 -11.51
N ASN A 136 15.21 -8.87 -12.74
CA ASN A 136 15.63 -7.50 -13.08
C ASN A 136 14.74 -6.45 -12.39
N ASP A 137 13.43 -6.70 -12.33
CA ASP A 137 12.49 -5.83 -11.59
C ASP A 137 12.87 -5.75 -10.11
N ILE A 138 13.28 -6.87 -9.51
CA ILE A 138 13.71 -6.89 -8.11
C ILE A 138 15.01 -6.09 -7.95
N LEU A 139 16.01 -6.33 -8.81
CA LEU A 139 17.31 -5.65 -8.72
C LEU A 139 17.24 -4.15 -8.96
N GLN A 140 16.32 -3.68 -9.81
CA GLN A 140 16.19 -2.25 -10.09
C GLN A 140 15.43 -1.48 -8.99
N ARG A 141 14.65 -2.19 -8.17
CA ARG A 141 13.89 -1.58 -7.07
C ARG A 141 14.75 -1.29 -5.83
N TRP A 142 15.74 -2.14 -5.56
CA TRP A 142 16.63 -2.09 -4.38
C TRP A 142 17.94 -1.36 -4.68
#